data_AF-A0A3S1SVV4-F1
#
_entry.id   AF-A0A3S1SVV4-F1
#
_cell.length_a   1.000
_cell.length_b   1.000
_cell.length_c   1.000
_cell.angle_alpha   90.00
_cell.angle_beta   90.00
_cell.angle_gamma   90.00
#
_symmetry.space_group_name_H-M   'P 1'
#
loop_
_entity.id
_entity.type
_entity.pdbx_description
1 polymer ?
#
loop_
_entity_poly.entity_id
_entity_poly.type
_entity_poly.pdbx_seq_one_letter_code
_entity_poly.pdbx_strand_id
1 'polypeptide(L)'
;IGLASAVAMKVMDGNDSMIAVGLLAALACGAAIGAANYLLIWALRIPPIIATLSASFIIQSIDISYGRGLQIKPPPGFADFANWQVLGIPVLAILTVLFTVGAAIALQRMIYGRSVLAIGQNIRAAWLAGVNVGRIRFLTYTLSGALGGIDGALLA
;
A
#
# COMPACT_ATOMS: atom_id res chain seq x y z
N ILE A 1 -1.26 4.64 -4.89
CA ILE A 1 -2.58 5.17 -4.52
C ILE A 1 -3.41 5.38 -5.78
N GLY A 2 -3.13 6.36 -6.65
CA GLY A 2 -3.91 6.60 -7.88
C GLY A 2 -4.10 5.38 -8.81
N LEU A 3 -3.01 4.66 -9.15
CA LEU A 3 -3.17 3.44 -9.95
C LEU A 3 -4.04 2.36 -9.29
N ALA A 4 -3.95 2.24 -7.97
CA ALA A 4 -4.72 1.24 -7.23
C ALA A 4 -6.20 1.62 -7.15
N SER A 5 -6.52 2.92 -7.04
CA SER A 5 -7.90 3.41 -7.10
C SER A 5 -8.52 3.17 -8.48
N ALA A 6 -7.78 3.47 -9.54
CA ALA A 6 -8.20 3.22 -10.92
C ALA A 6 -8.47 1.72 -11.19
N VAL A 7 -7.59 0.84 -10.73
CA VAL A 7 -7.75 -0.62 -10.85
C VAL A 7 -8.95 -1.11 -10.03
N ALA A 8 -9.11 -0.64 -8.78
CA ALA A 8 -10.24 -1.00 -7.94
C ALA A 8 -11.58 -0.65 -8.61
N MET A 9 -11.71 0.59 -9.07
CA MET A 9 -12.94 1.08 -9.71
C MET A 9 -13.24 0.36 -11.01
N LYS A 10 -12.21 0.07 -11.82
CA LYS A 10 -12.40 -0.69 -13.06
C LYS A 10 -12.87 -2.12 -12.81
N VAL A 11 -12.43 -2.74 -11.72
CA VAL A 11 -12.83 -4.10 -11.35
C VAL A 11 -14.21 -4.13 -10.68
N MET A 12 -14.56 -3.08 -9.93
CA MET A 12 -15.86 -2.98 -9.26
C MET A 12 -17.01 -2.73 -10.24
N ASP A 13 -16.79 -1.94 -11.30
CA ASP A 13 -17.74 -1.67 -12.40
C ASP A 13 -19.21 -1.44 -11.95
N GLY A 14 -19.41 -0.81 -10.79
CA GLY A 14 -20.72 -0.50 -10.20
C GLY A 14 -21.48 -1.68 -9.57
N ASN A 15 -20.87 -2.86 -9.40
CA ASN A 15 -21.52 -4.05 -8.83
C ASN A 15 -21.04 -4.35 -7.39
N ASP A 16 -21.97 -4.38 -6.44
CA ASP A 16 -21.69 -4.62 -5.01
C ASP A 16 -21.05 -5.99 -4.74
N SER A 17 -21.33 -7.00 -5.57
CA SER A 17 -20.71 -8.34 -5.43
C SER A 17 -19.21 -8.36 -5.72
N MET A 18 -18.71 -7.36 -6.45
CA MET A 18 -17.31 -7.26 -6.86
C MET A 18 -16.45 -6.40 -5.93
N ILE A 19 -17.01 -5.86 -4.83
CA ILE A 19 -16.28 -5.04 -3.87
C ILE A 19 -15.06 -5.78 -3.30
N ALA A 20 -15.24 -7.05 -2.90
CA ALA A 20 -14.14 -7.86 -2.36
C ALA A 20 -13.04 -8.12 -3.41
N VAL A 21 -13.44 -8.32 -4.68
CA VAL A 21 -12.51 -8.56 -5.79
C VAL A 21 -11.75 -7.28 -6.15
N GLY A 22 -12.42 -6.12 -6.13
CA GLY A 22 -11.80 -4.81 -6.32
C GLY A 22 -10.77 -4.48 -5.23
N LEU A 23 -11.11 -4.76 -3.96
CA LEU A 23 -10.18 -4.56 -2.84
C LEU A 23 -8.95 -5.47 -2.95
N LEU A 24 -9.15 -6.74 -3.33
CA LEU A 24 -8.06 -7.68 -3.58
C LEU A 24 -7.19 -7.26 -4.76
N ALA A 25 -7.79 -6.74 -5.84
CA ALA A 25 -7.06 -6.24 -7.00
C ALA A 25 -6.20 -5.01 -6.64
N ALA A 26 -6.73 -4.10 -5.82
CA ALA A 26 -5.98 -2.94 -5.33
C ALA A 26 -4.85 -3.34 -4.39
N LEU A 27 -5.09 -4.29 -3.48
CA LEU A 27 -4.06 -4.86 -2.60
C LEU A 27 -2.95 -5.52 -3.42
N ALA A 28 -3.32 -6.34 -4.41
CA ALA A 28 -2.37 -7.01 -5.30
C ALA A 28 -1.55 -6.00 -6.12
N CYS A 29 -2.19 -4.96 -6.65
CA CYS A 29 -1.53 -3.87 -7.38
C CYS A 29 -0.53 -3.14 -6.49
N GLY A 30 -0.96 -2.72 -5.29
CA GLY A 30 -0.10 -2.07 -4.31
C GLY A 30 1.07 -2.94 -3.88
N ALA A 31 0.82 -4.22 -3.59
CA ALA A 31 1.85 -5.19 -3.22
C ALA A 31 2.86 -5.42 -4.36
N ALA A 32 2.39 -5.54 -5.60
CA ALA A 32 3.22 -5.69 -6.78
C ALA A 32 4.12 -4.47 -7.00
N ILE A 33 3.57 -3.26 -6.85
CA ILE A 33 4.34 -2.00 -6.93
C ILE A 33 5.40 -1.94 -5.82
N GLY A 34 5.03 -2.29 -4.59
CA GLY A 34 5.95 -2.37 -3.46
C GLY A 34 7.09 -3.36 -3.71
N ALA A 35 6.75 -4.56 -4.18
CA ALA A 35 7.73 -5.58 -4.55
C ALA A 35 8.65 -5.12 -5.69
N ALA A 36 8.10 -4.49 -6.73
CA ALA A 36 8.86 -3.95 -7.87
C ALA A 36 9.85 -2.87 -7.42
N ASN A 37 9.43 -1.96 -6.52
CA ASN A 37 10.31 -0.95 -5.94
C ASN A 37 11.52 -1.58 -5.24
N TYR A 38 11.28 -2.59 -4.40
CA TYR A 38 12.39 -3.28 -3.75
C TYR A 38 13.27 -4.05 -4.73
N LEU A 39 12.67 -4.72 -5.71
CA LEU A 39 13.38 -5.49 -6.72
C LEU A 39 14.29 -4.59 -7.57
N LEU A 40 13.85 -3.39 -7.92
CA LEU A 40 14.69 -2.37 -8.57
C LEU A 40 15.90 -2.00 -7.71
N ILE A 41 15.69 -1.74 -6.42
CA ILE A 41 16.77 -1.40 -5.49
C ILE A 41 17.78 -2.57 -5.39
N TRP A 42 17.29 -3.79 -5.27
CA TRP A 42 18.12 -4.99 -5.12
C TRP A 42 18.87 -5.33 -6.41
N ALA A 43 18.21 -5.28 -7.57
CA ALA A 43 18.79 -5.65 -8.86
C ALA A 43 19.74 -4.59 -9.42
N LEU A 44 19.35 -3.32 -9.39
CA LEU A 44 20.17 -2.23 -9.93
C LEU A 44 21.21 -1.70 -8.94
N ARG A 45 21.14 -2.12 -7.66
CA ARG A 45 22.03 -1.68 -6.57
C ARG A 45 22.10 -0.15 -6.42
N ILE A 46 21.03 0.54 -6.81
CA ILE A 46 20.93 1.99 -6.71
C ILE A 46 20.42 2.42 -5.33
N PRO A 47 20.73 3.65 -4.88
CA PRO A 47 20.18 4.21 -3.66
C PRO A 47 18.64 4.18 -3.64
N PRO A 48 18.00 3.81 -2.51
CA PRO A 48 16.55 3.64 -2.42
C PRO A 48 15.74 4.85 -2.88
N ILE A 49 16.20 6.06 -2.53
CA ILE A 49 15.53 7.33 -2.86
C ILE A 49 15.39 7.50 -4.38
N ILE A 50 16.45 7.19 -5.13
CA ILE A 50 16.46 7.33 -6.60
C ILE A 50 15.51 6.31 -7.22
N ALA A 51 15.54 5.07 -6.75
CA ALA A 51 14.64 4.02 -7.25
C ALA A 51 13.16 4.39 -7.04
N THR A 52 12.82 4.85 -5.83
CA THR A 52 11.42 5.19 -5.49
C THR A 52 10.93 6.44 -6.21
N LEU A 53 11.79 7.46 -6.39
CA LEU A 53 11.42 8.66 -7.15
C LEU A 53 11.16 8.32 -8.62
N SER A 54 12.07 7.58 -9.26
CA SER A 54 11.92 7.13 -10.64
C SER A 54 10.65 6.29 -10.83
N ALA A 55 10.39 5.35 -9.92
CA ALA A 55 9.18 4.55 -9.96
C ALA A 55 7.92 5.39 -9.77
N SER A 56 7.93 6.40 -8.88
CA SER A 56 6.80 7.30 -8.67
C SER A 56 6.43 8.07 -9.93
N PHE A 57 7.41 8.49 -10.75
CA PHE A 57 7.13 9.14 -12.04
C PHE A 57 6.50 8.20 -13.06
N ILE A 58 7.02 6.97 -13.15
CA ILE A 58 6.46 5.94 -14.05
C ILE A 58 5.01 5.63 -13.66
N ILE A 59 4.76 5.37 -12.37
CA ILE A 59 3.44 5.06 -11.83
C ILE A 59 2.46 6.21 -12.09
N GLN A 60 2.85 7.45 -11.79
CA GLN A 60 2.00 8.62 -12.07
C GLN A 60 1.71 8.79 -13.56
N SER A 61 2.68 8.50 -14.43
CA SER A 61 2.48 8.62 -15.88
C SER A 61 1.46 7.60 -16.38
N ILE A 62 1.53 6.36 -15.88
CA ILE A 62 0.53 5.31 -16.18
C ILE A 62 -0.83 5.72 -15.61
N ASP A 63 -0.85 6.27 -14.40
CA ASP A 63 -2.08 6.71 -13.71
C ASP A 63 -2.82 7.77 -14.52
N ILE A 64 -2.11 8.80 -14.97
CA ILE A 64 -2.70 9.86 -15.79
C ILE A 64 -3.18 9.31 -17.14
N SER A 65 -2.44 8.37 -17.74
CA SER A 65 -2.82 7.75 -19.01
C SER A 65 -4.10 6.92 -18.89
N TYR A 66 -4.22 6.13 -17.82
CA TYR A 66 -5.41 5.32 -17.52
C TYR A 66 -6.59 6.14 -16.98
N GLY A 67 -6.30 7.17 -16.17
CA GLY A 67 -7.28 7.99 -15.45
C GLY A 67 -8.06 8.95 -16.34
N ARG A 68 -7.58 9.23 -17.57
CA ARG A 68 -8.22 10.15 -18.54
C ARG A 68 -9.62 9.73 -19.03
N GLY A 69 -10.19 8.64 -18.53
CA GLY A 69 -11.57 8.22 -18.86
C GLY A 69 -12.30 7.45 -17.76
N LEU A 70 -11.73 7.33 -16.56
CA LEU A 70 -12.33 6.57 -15.46
C LEU A 70 -13.27 7.48 -14.64
N GLN A 71 -14.46 7.75 -15.17
CA GLN A 71 -15.60 8.20 -14.36
C GLN A 71 -16.50 7.02 -14.00
N ILE A 72 -15.92 5.99 -13.38
CA ILE A 72 -16.70 4.86 -12.88
C ILE A 72 -17.19 5.26 -11.50
N LYS A 73 -18.51 5.41 -11.35
CA LYS A 73 -19.10 5.68 -10.04
C LYS A 73 -18.87 4.48 -9.12
N PRO A 74 -18.48 4.70 -7.85
CA PRO A 74 -18.40 3.62 -6.89
C PRO A 74 -19.75 2.92 -6.76
N PRO A 75 -19.77 1.60 -6.51
CA PRO A 75 -21.00 0.88 -6.21
C PRO A 75 -21.74 1.52 -5.03
N PRO A 76 -23.08 1.59 -5.05
CA PRO A 76 -23.85 2.27 -4.00
C PRO A 76 -23.57 1.70 -2.61
N GLY A 77 -23.43 0.38 -2.46
CA GLY A 77 -23.09 -0.24 -1.17
C GLY A 77 -21.70 0.11 -0.66
N PHE A 78 -20.74 0.38 -1.54
CA PHE A 78 -19.40 0.83 -1.16
C PHE A 78 -19.39 2.31 -0.78
N ALA A 79 -20.11 3.14 -1.54
CA ALA A 79 -20.26 4.56 -1.26
C ALA A 79 -21.00 4.81 0.07
N ASP A 80 -22.03 4.01 0.38
CA ASP A 80 -22.77 4.10 1.64
C ASP A 80 -21.89 3.68 2.83
N PHE A 81 -21.06 2.65 2.67
CA PHE A 81 -20.10 2.24 3.70
C PHE A 81 -19.01 3.31 3.93
N ALA A 82 -18.48 3.89 2.84
CA ALA A 82 -17.46 4.94 2.93
C ALA A 82 -18.01 6.22 3.60
N ASN A 83 -19.27 6.56 3.35
CA ASN A 83 -19.94 7.72 3.95
C ASN A 83 -20.63 7.42 5.29
N TRP A 84 -20.56 6.19 5.79
CA TRP A 84 -21.21 5.85 7.04
C TRP A 84 -20.53 6.55 8.21
N GLN A 85 -21.33 7.29 9.00
CA GLN A 85 -20.88 8.03 10.17
C GLN A 85 -21.54 7.49 11.43
N VAL A 86 -20.74 7.39 12.50
CA VAL A 86 -21.21 7.08 13.85
C VAL A 86 -20.87 8.29 14.73
N LEU A 87 -21.88 8.90 15.36
CA LEU A 87 -21.72 10.12 16.18
C LEU A 87 -21.00 11.29 15.45
N GLY A 88 -21.20 11.43 14.13
CA GLY A 88 -20.54 12.48 13.33
C GLY A 88 -19.09 12.18 12.96
N ILE A 89 -18.57 11.00 13.32
CA ILE A 89 -17.23 10.53 12.92
C ILE A 89 -17.40 9.48 11.82
N PRO A 90 -16.72 9.65 10.66
CA PRO A 90 -16.70 8.62 9.62
C PRO A 90 -16.14 7.31 10.17
N VAL A 91 -16.82 6.19 9.91
CA VAL A 91 -16.37 4.85 10.32
C VAL A 91 -14.97 4.55 9.76
N LEU A 92 -14.67 5.05 8.55
CA LEU A 92 -13.35 4.98 7.92
C LEU A 92 -12.24 5.64 8.77
N ALA A 93 -12.54 6.74 9.46
CA ALA A 93 -11.59 7.41 10.34
C ALA A 93 -11.29 6.58 11.59
N ILE A 94 -12.31 5.91 12.14
CA ILE A 94 -12.15 5.02 13.29
C ILE A 94 -11.31 3.78 12.90
N LEU A 95 -11.61 3.19 11.73
CA LEU A 95 -10.86 2.05 11.20
C LEU A 95 -9.40 2.38 10.92
N THR A 96 -9.11 3.53 10.33
CA THR A 96 -7.73 3.97 10.08
C THR A 96 -6.97 4.19 11.38
N VAL A 97 -7.56 4.84 12.38
CA VAL A 97 -6.95 4.99 13.72
C VAL A 97 -6.66 3.63 14.36
N LEU A 98 -7.62 2.71 14.35
CA LEU A 98 -7.45 1.37 14.90
C LEU A 98 -6.30 0.62 14.20
N PHE A 99 -6.25 0.72 12.87
CA PHE A 99 -5.19 0.12 12.07
C PHE A 99 -3.81 0.73 12.37
N THR A 100 -3.72 2.06 12.49
CA THR A 100 -2.49 2.76 12.84
C THR A 100 -1.97 2.32 14.21
N VAL A 101 -2.85 2.20 15.22
CA VAL A 101 -2.46 1.71 16.55
C VAL A 101 -1.96 0.26 16.48
N GLY A 102 -2.66 -0.61 15.73
CA GLY A 102 -2.21 -1.99 15.51
C GLY A 102 -0.84 -2.08 14.84
N ALA A 103 -0.62 -1.28 13.79
CA ALA A 103 0.65 -1.19 13.10
C ALA A 103 1.78 -0.64 14.00
N ALA A 104 1.49 0.37 14.82
CA ALA A 104 2.45 0.92 15.78
C ALA A 104 2.87 -0.13 16.82
N ILE A 105 1.92 -0.89 17.36
CA ILE A 105 2.22 -1.98 18.30
C ILE A 105 3.03 -3.07 17.61
N ALA A 106 2.67 -3.45 16.38
CA ALA A 106 3.44 -4.43 15.61
C ALA A 106 4.89 -3.98 15.39
N LEU A 107 5.09 -2.69 15.10
CA LEU A 107 6.43 -2.12 14.88
C LEU A 107 7.25 -1.99 16.16
N GLN A 108 6.62 -1.70 17.30
CA GLN A 108 7.31 -1.53 18.58
C GLN A 108 7.54 -2.85 19.34
N ARG A 109 6.61 -3.80 19.26
CA ARG A 109 6.64 -5.01 20.10
C ARG A 109 7.03 -6.29 19.36
N MET A 110 6.83 -6.39 18.04
CA MET A 110 7.15 -7.64 17.32
C MET A 110 8.63 -7.78 16.96
N ILE A 111 9.05 -9.02 16.73
CA ILE A 111 10.40 -9.36 16.24
C ILE A 111 10.66 -8.65 14.90
N TYR A 112 9.67 -8.63 14.01
CA TYR A 112 9.73 -7.93 12.73
C TYR A 112 10.09 -6.44 12.90
N GLY A 113 9.38 -5.73 13.78
CA GLY A 113 9.61 -4.31 14.04
C GLY A 113 11.01 -4.02 14.59
N ARG A 114 11.50 -4.84 15.53
CA ARG A 114 12.88 -4.76 16.03
C ARG A 114 13.91 -4.96 14.92
N SER A 115 13.68 -5.91 14.02
CA SER A 115 14.58 -6.13 12.88
C SER A 115 14.56 -4.96 11.89
N VAL A 116 13.40 -4.36 11.62
CA VAL A 116 13.29 -3.15 10.78
C VAL A 116 14.05 -1.98 11.39
N LEU A 117 13.88 -1.73 12.70
CA LEU A 117 14.58 -0.66 13.41
C LEU A 117 16.11 -0.87 13.39
N ALA A 118 16.57 -2.11 13.61
CA ALA A 118 18.00 -2.44 13.57
C ALA A 118 18.63 -2.18 12.18
N ILE A 119 17.91 -2.52 11.11
CA ILE A 119 18.34 -2.25 9.73
C ILE A 119 18.44 -0.75 9.46
N GLY A 120 17.54 0.05 10.03
CA GLY A 120 17.55 1.51 9.90
C GLY A 120 18.77 2.17 10.55
N GLN A 121 19.27 1.60 11.66
CA GLN A 121 20.46 2.12 12.36
C GLN A 121 21.76 1.79 11.62
N ASN A 122 21.99 0.50 11.33
CA ASN A 122 23.17 0.08 10.60
C ASN A 122 22.95 -1.27 9.91
N ILE A 123 22.97 -1.25 8.58
CA ILE A 123 22.75 -2.41 7.73
C ILE A 123 23.78 -3.52 7.97
N ARG A 124 25.06 -3.14 8.12
CA ARG A 124 26.16 -4.11 8.33
C ARG A 124 26.05 -4.76 9.70
N ALA A 125 25.72 -3.98 10.74
CA ALA A 125 25.54 -4.50 12.08
C ALA A 125 24.33 -5.43 12.17
N ALA A 126 23.21 -5.08 11.52
CA ALA A 126 22.03 -5.93 11.45
C ALA A 126 22.35 -7.27 10.75
N TRP A 127 23.10 -7.24 9.66
CA TRP A 127 23.51 -8.46 8.95
C TRP A 127 24.42 -9.35 9.80
N LEU A 128 25.38 -8.76 10.53
CA LEU A 128 26.24 -9.48 11.48
C LEU A 128 25.45 -10.06 12.67
N ALA A 129 24.35 -9.42 13.06
CA ALA A 129 23.43 -9.93 14.09
C ALA A 129 22.50 -11.05 13.58
N GLY A 130 22.70 -11.57 12.36
CA GLY A 130 21.91 -12.66 11.78
C GLY A 130 20.56 -12.22 11.19
N VAL A 131 20.31 -10.91 11.06
CA VAL A 131 19.07 -10.39 10.47
C VAL A 131 19.14 -10.52 8.95
N ASN A 132 18.15 -11.19 8.35
CA ASN A 132 18.04 -11.27 6.89
C ASN A 132 17.51 -9.93 6.33
N VAL A 133 18.43 -8.98 6.17
CA VAL A 133 18.17 -7.61 5.69
C VAL A 133 17.36 -7.62 4.40
N GLY A 134 17.69 -8.53 3.48
CA GLY A 134 17.03 -8.60 2.17
C GLY A 134 15.55 -8.94 2.29
N ARG A 135 15.22 -9.99 3.06
CA ARG A 135 13.84 -10.44 3.27
C ARG A 135 13.00 -9.38 4.00
N ILE A 136 13.57 -8.73 5.00
CA ILE A 136 12.85 -7.71 5.79
C ILE A 136 12.55 -6.48 4.94
N ARG A 137 13.53 -5.99 4.17
CA ARG A 137 13.29 -4.86 3.28
C ARG A 137 12.25 -5.17 2.21
N PHE A 138 12.31 -6.35 1.59
CA PHE A 138 11.27 -6.80 0.65
C PHE A 138 9.88 -6.74 1.30
N LEU A 139 9.73 -7.35 2.49
CA LEU A 139 8.47 -7.33 3.22
C LEU A 139 8.02 -5.91 3.55
N THR A 140 8.91 -5.02 4.01
CA THR A 140 8.57 -3.64 4.34
C THR A 140 8.05 -2.88 3.12
N TYR A 141 8.71 -3.01 1.97
CA TYR A 141 8.30 -2.36 0.73
C TYR A 141 6.98 -2.94 0.20
N THR A 142 6.81 -4.26 0.21
CA THR A 142 5.57 -4.92 -0.22
C THR A 142 4.40 -4.57 0.70
N LEU A 143 4.59 -4.59 2.02
CA LEU A 143 3.55 -4.20 2.98
C LEU A 143 3.17 -2.73 2.83
N SER A 144 4.15 -1.83 2.72
CA SER A 144 3.87 -0.41 2.49
C SER A 144 3.10 -0.18 1.19
N GLY A 145 3.45 -0.91 0.12
CA GLY A 145 2.74 -0.86 -1.15
C GLY A 145 1.31 -1.40 -1.05
N ALA A 146 1.12 -2.55 -0.39
CA ALA A 146 -0.19 -3.17 -0.18
C ALA A 146 -1.13 -2.23 0.60
N LEU A 147 -0.62 -1.60 1.66
CA LEU A 147 -1.37 -0.61 2.44
C LEU A 147 -1.75 0.60 1.60
N GLY A 148 -0.82 1.13 0.80
CA GLY A 148 -1.13 2.22 -0.13
C GLY A 148 -2.07 1.82 -1.28
N GLY A 149 -2.17 0.52 -1.57
CA GLY A 149 -3.16 -0.04 -2.51
C GLY A 149 -4.57 -0.04 -1.91
N ILE A 150 -4.70 -0.53 -0.68
CA ILE A 150 -5.96 -0.50 0.08
C ILE A 150 -6.44 0.93 0.30
N ASP A 151 -5.54 1.83 0.71
CA ASP A 151 -5.83 3.26 0.87
C ASP A 151 -6.36 3.88 -0.44
N GLY A 152 -5.73 3.56 -1.57
CA GLY A 152 -6.21 3.96 -2.89
C GLY A 152 -7.62 3.45 -3.20
N ALA A 153 -7.94 2.20 -2.86
CA ALA A 153 -9.29 1.65 -3.06
C ALA A 153 -10.34 2.30 -2.15
N LEU A 154 -9.98 2.71 -0.94
CA LEU A 154 -10.88 3.39 0.00
C LEU A 154 -11.13 4.85 -0.36
N LEU A 155 -10.18 5.51 -1.03
CA LEU A 155 -10.30 6.88 -1.51
C LEU A 155 -11.02 7.02 -2.85
N ALA A 156 -11.22 5.92 -3.57
CA ALA A 156 -11.79 5.87 -4.90
C ALA A 156 -13.30 6.14 -4.89
#